data_AF-A0A251PPT0-F1
#
_entry.id   AF-A0A251PPT0-F1
#
_cell.length_a   1.000
_cell.length_b   1.000
_cell.length_c   1.000
_cell.angle_alpha   90.00
_cell.angle_beta   90.00
_cell.angle_gamma   90.00
#
_symmetry.space_group_name_H-M   'P 1'
#
loop_
_entity.id
_entity.type
_entity.pdbx_description
1 polymer ?
#
loop_
_entity_poly.entity_id
_entity_poly.type
_entity_poly.pdbx_seq_one_letter_code
_entity_poly.pdbx_strand_id
1 'polypeptide(L)'
;MMRLILKTSLILFVLFVMMVASFCDKETMCESLGFTQAEVDAMQFVFCKNCEDRQHQCFACGKLGSSDRSSGAEVFACISVACGKFYHPHCVAHLIDQDNGVTAEELEKKISKGEPFTCPIHKCCVCKQGENKKDPEMHFAASSRFPKSYHRKCLPWHS
;
A
#
# COMPACT_ATOMS: atom_id res chain seq x y z
N MET A 1 -28.04 -0.27 23.36
CA MET A 1 -27.61 -0.35 21.95
C MET A 1 -26.08 -0.17 21.74
N MET A 2 -25.23 -0.42 22.75
CA MET A 2 -23.75 -0.31 22.62
C MET A 2 -23.02 -1.65 22.42
N ARG A 3 -23.73 -2.79 22.44
CA ARG A 3 -23.11 -4.13 22.30
C ARG A 3 -23.04 -4.65 20.85
N LEU A 4 -23.67 -3.98 19.88
CA LEU A 4 -23.64 -4.40 18.46
C LEU A 4 -22.49 -3.76 17.66
N ILE A 5 -21.92 -2.64 18.10
CA ILE A 5 -20.86 -1.92 17.38
C ILE A 5 -19.46 -2.53 17.64
N LEU A 6 -19.20 -3.04 18.86
CA LEU A 6 -17.94 -3.75 19.15
C LEU A 6 -17.82 -5.11 18.46
N LYS A 7 -18.94 -5.81 18.21
CA LYS A 7 -18.92 -7.12 17.55
C LYS A 7 -18.64 -7.02 16.05
N THR A 8 -19.15 -5.98 15.38
CA THR A 8 -18.85 -5.71 13.97
C THR A 8 -17.40 -5.31 13.75
N SER A 9 -16.79 -4.58 14.70
CA SER A 9 -15.37 -4.20 14.65
C SER A 9 -14.43 -5.40 14.84
N LEU A 10 -14.74 -6.33 15.75
CA LEU A 10 -13.95 -7.55 15.94
C LEU A 10 -14.07 -8.52 14.75
N ILE A 11 -15.26 -8.64 14.15
CA ILE A 11 -15.47 -9.48 12.96
C ILE A 11 -14.73 -8.91 11.75
N LEU A 12 -14.71 -7.58 11.57
CA LEU A 12 -13.96 -6.96 10.48
C LEU A 12 -12.44 -7.08 10.68
N PHE A 13 -11.97 -7.00 11.93
CA PHE A 13 -10.56 -7.24 12.28
C PHE A 13 -10.16 -8.71 12.07
N VAL A 14 -11.01 -9.65 12.47
CA VAL A 14 -10.81 -11.09 12.21
C VAL A 14 -10.86 -11.38 10.72
N LEU A 15 -11.77 -10.78 9.94
CA LEU A 15 -11.81 -10.93 8.49
C LEU A 15 -10.58 -10.31 7.81
N PHE A 16 -10.10 -9.16 8.30
CA PHE A 16 -8.85 -8.56 7.80
C PHE A 16 -7.65 -9.46 8.08
N VAL A 17 -7.56 -10.05 9.28
CA VAL A 17 -6.53 -11.03 9.66
C VAL A 17 -6.67 -12.35 8.87
N MET A 18 -7.89 -12.83 8.63
CA MET A 18 -8.12 -14.05 7.83
C MET A 18 -7.89 -13.83 6.33
N MET A 19 -8.04 -12.61 5.83
CA MET A 19 -7.79 -12.26 4.43
C MET A 19 -6.29 -12.12 4.14
N VAL A 20 -5.46 -11.68 5.10
CA VAL A 20 -3.98 -11.78 4.97
C VAL A 20 -3.47 -13.22 5.13
N ALA A 21 -4.17 -14.08 5.87
CA ALA A 21 -3.80 -15.49 6.02
C ALA A 21 -4.12 -16.38 4.80
N SER A 22 -4.88 -15.89 3.80
CA SER A 22 -5.33 -16.69 2.66
C SER A 22 -4.43 -16.59 1.41
N PHE A 23 -3.25 -15.99 1.49
CA PHE A 23 -2.26 -15.96 0.40
C PHE A 23 -1.07 -16.91 0.59
N CYS A 24 -1.13 -17.78 1.60
CA CYS A 24 -0.15 -18.83 1.80
C CYS A 24 -0.82 -20.16 1.43
N ASP A 25 -0.46 -20.69 0.26
CA ASP A 25 -0.80 -22.07 -0.12
C ASP A 25 -0.37 -22.99 1.03
N LYS A 26 -1.20 -23.93 1.44
CA LYS A 26 -1.09 -24.66 2.73
C LYS A 26 0.14 -25.59 2.84
N GLU A 27 1.07 -25.51 1.91
CA GLU A 27 2.33 -26.26 1.89
C GLU A 27 3.58 -25.40 1.61
N THR A 28 3.50 -24.07 1.68
CA THR A 28 4.71 -23.27 1.47
C THR A 28 5.50 -23.16 2.77
N MET A 29 6.46 -24.07 2.96
CA MET A 29 7.61 -23.78 3.82
C MET A 29 8.19 -22.44 3.36
N CYS A 30 8.43 -21.49 4.26
CA CYS A 30 9.13 -20.26 3.93
C CYS A 30 10.62 -20.61 3.76
N GLU A 31 10.98 -21.26 2.64
CA GLU A 31 12.34 -21.77 2.36
C GLU A 31 13.40 -20.66 2.45
N SER A 32 13.02 -19.41 2.15
CA SER A 32 13.93 -18.26 2.23
C SER A 32 14.42 -17.96 3.65
N LEU A 33 13.67 -18.36 4.68
CA LEU A 33 14.00 -18.10 6.08
C LEU A 33 14.14 -19.38 6.93
N GLY A 34 13.83 -20.56 6.37
CA GLY A 34 14.00 -21.85 7.04
C GLY A 34 13.03 -22.12 8.20
N PHE A 35 11.97 -21.32 8.32
CA PHE A 35 10.96 -21.49 9.37
C PHE A 35 9.91 -22.53 8.99
N THR A 36 9.56 -23.38 9.95
CA THR A 36 8.40 -24.26 9.89
C THR A 36 7.10 -23.47 10.06
N GLN A 37 5.98 -24.02 9.58
CA GLN A 37 4.67 -23.36 9.74
C GLN A 37 4.34 -23.11 11.22
N ALA A 38 4.71 -24.02 12.12
CA ALA A 38 4.50 -23.85 13.56
C ALA A 38 5.32 -22.68 14.14
N GLU A 39 6.53 -22.44 13.63
CA GLU A 39 7.34 -21.28 14.01
C GLU A 39 6.74 -19.98 13.47
N VAL A 40 6.25 -19.98 12.22
CA VAL A 40 5.55 -18.82 11.63
C VAL A 40 4.26 -18.51 12.40
N ASP A 41 3.49 -19.53 12.76
CA ASP A 41 2.24 -19.38 13.54
C ASP A 41 2.53 -18.90 14.98
N ALA A 42 3.70 -19.26 15.53
CA ALA A 42 4.17 -18.82 16.84
C ALA A 42 4.85 -17.44 16.82
N MET A 43 5.22 -16.91 15.65
CA MET A 43 5.79 -15.57 15.53
C MET A 43 4.73 -14.54 15.92
N GLN A 44 4.98 -13.89 17.04
CA GLN A 44 4.26 -12.66 17.36
C GLN A 44 4.66 -11.61 16.33
N PHE A 45 3.67 -10.94 15.73
CA PHE A 45 3.92 -9.79 14.87
C PHE A 45 4.64 -8.71 15.69
N VAL A 46 5.95 -8.58 15.51
CA VAL A 46 6.75 -7.51 16.12
C VAL A 46 6.60 -6.28 15.25
N PHE A 47 5.82 -5.32 15.72
CA PHE A 47 5.74 -4.01 15.09
C PHE A 47 6.96 -3.17 15.50
N CYS A 48 7.51 -2.39 14.57
CA CYS A 48 8.47 -1.37 14.98
C CYS A 48 7.74 -0.27 15.75
N LYS A 49 8.48 0.51 16.56
CA LYS A 49 7.92 1.59 17.39
C LYS A 49 6.96 2.51 16.61
N ASN A 50 7.33 2.85 15.38
CA ASN A 50 6.52 3.66 14.48
C ASN A 50 5.17 3.00 14.14
N CYS A 51 5.15 1.70 13.86
CA CYS A 51 3.90 0.98 13.59
C CYS A 51 3.02 0.85 14.84
N GLU A 52 3.62 0.65 16.02
CA GLU A 52 2.90 0.68 17.31
C GLU A 52 2.22 2.04 17.54
N ASP A 53 2.97 3.11 17.28
CA ASP A 53 2.53 4.49 17.48
C ASP A 53 1.71 5.04 16.29
N ARG A 54 1.45 4.19 15.28
CA ARG A 54 0.74 4.53 14.02
C ARG A 54 1.35 5.71 13.27
N GLN A 55 2.66 5.89 13.37
CA GLN A 55 3.44 6.90 12.66
C GLN A 55 4.07 6.27 11.41
N HIS A 56 3.69 6.72 10.22
CA HIS A 56 4.17 6.14 8.97
C HIS A 56 4.82 7.18 8.08
N GLN A 57 5.90 6.79 7.42
CA GLN A 57 6.62 7.66 6.50
C GLN A 57 5.87 7.78 5.18
N CYS A 58 5.63 9.01 4.74
CA CYS A 58 5.14 9.27 3.40
C CYS A 58 6.23 8.91 2.38
N PHE A 59 5.92 7.98 1.48
CA PHE A 59 6.87 7.50 0.47
C PHE A 59 7.28 8.58 -0.54
N ALA A 60 6.46 9.61 -0.73
CA ALA A 60 6.73 10.69 -1.67
C ALA A 60 7.67 11.78 -1.09
N CYS A 61 7.45 12.22 0.16
CA CYS A 61 8.20 13.33 0.74
C CYS A 61 9.15 12.92 1.89
N GLY A 62 9.10 11.67 2.34
CA GLY A 62 9.95 11.14 3.40
C GLY A 62 9.60 11.62 4.82
N LYS A 63 8.59 12.49 5.00
CA LYS A 63 8.15 12.95 6.32
C LYS A 63 7.22 11.92 6.97
N LEU A 64 7.29 11.81 8.30
CA LEU A 64 6.34 11.01 9.09
C LEU A 64 5.00 11.75 9.20
N GLY A 65 3.93 10.96 9.30
CA GLY A 65 2.62 11.44 9.71
C GLY A 65 1.83 10.34 10.42
N SER A 66 0.82 10.75 11.18
CA SER A 66 -0.10 9.82 11.83
C SER A 66 -0.96 9.09 10.80
N SER A 67 -1.09 7.77 10.90
CA SER A 67 -2.07 6.98 10.15
C SER A 67 -3.29 6.62 11.00
N ASP A 68 -3.41 7.20 12.20
CA ASP A 68 -4.51 6.93 13.11
C ASP A 68 -5.78 7.68 12.69
N ARG A 69 -6.78 6.94 12.24
CA ARG A 69 -8.06 7.50 11.79
C ARG A 69 -8.88 8.10 12.93
N SER A 70 -8.64 7.71 14.18
CA SER A 70 -9.40 8.20 15.34
C SER A 70 -8.94 9.57 15.82
N SER A 71 -7.67 9.92 15.58
CA SER A 71 -7.07 11.21 15.96
C SER A 71 -6.86 12.17 14.79
N GLY A 72 -7.27 11.76 13.58
CA GLY A 72 -7.05 12.49 12.34
C GLY A 72 -5.81 11.96 11.63
N ALA A 73 -6.02 11.17 10.58
CA ALA A 73 -4.93 10.59 9.81
C ALA A 73 -4.32 11.65 8.87
N GLU A 74 -3.00 11.79 8.91
CA GLU A 74 -2.20 12.64 8.05
C GLU A 74 -1.65 11.86 6.84
N VAL A 75 -1.44 10.55 7.01
CA VAL A 75 -0.99 9.64 5.95
C VAL A 75 -1.94 8.47 5.76
N PHE A 76 -2.08 8.05 4.51
CA PHE A 76 -3.01 7.01 4.08
C PHE A 76 -2.28 5.92 3.29
N ALA A 77 -2.63 4.67 3.54
CA ALA A 77 -2.06 3.52 2.85
C ALA A 77 -2.67 3.35 1.45
N CYS A 78 -1.85 2.91 0.50
CA CYS A 78 -2.32 2.39 -0.79
C CYS A 78 -3.28 1.20 -0.57
N ILE A 79 -4.36 1.10 -1.34
CA ILE A 79 -5.32 -0.02 -1.24
C ILE A 79 -4.73 -1.38 -1.67
N SER A 80 -3.66 -1.37 -2.47
CA SER A 80 -3.02 -2.63 -2.89
C SER A 80 -2.39 -3.32 -1.69
N VAL A 81 -2.91 -4.51 -1.35
CA VAL A 81 -2.56 -5.27 -0.14
C VAL A 81 -1.05 -5.48 0.00
N ALA A 82 -0.36 -5.80 -1.10
CA ALA A 82 1.08 -6.07 -1.09
C ALA A 82 1.97 -4.80 -1.21
N CYS A 83 1.38 -3.60 -1.27
CA CYS A 83 2.13 -2.36 -1.50
C CYS A 83 2.77 -1.82 -0.21
N GLY A 84 1.97 -1.72 0.86
CA GLY A 84 2.42 -1.24 2.18
C GLY A 84 2.95 0.20 2.22
N LYS A 85 2.74 1.01 1.16
CA LYS A 85 3.21 2.41 1.11
C LYS A 85 2.16 3.37 1.64
N PHE A 86 2.62 4.35 2.42
CA PHE A 86 1.81 5.43 2.96
C PHE A 86 2.13 6.76 2.27
N TYR A 87 1.13 7.63 2.18
CA TYR A 87 1.26 8.95 1.56
C TYR A 87 0.45 10.01 2.28
N HIS A 88 0.98 11.23 2.35
CA HIS A 88 0.14 12.40 2.61
C HIS A 88 -0.81 12.60 1.41
N PRO A 89 -2.09 12.96 1.63
CA PRO A 89 -3.07 13.19 0.57
C PRO A 89 -2.56 14.16 -0.50
N HIS A 90 -2.03 15.31 -0.08
CA HIS A 90 -1.48 16.32 -0.97
C HIS A 90 -0.30 15.79 -1.80
N CYS A 91 0.60 15.01 -1.17
CA CYS A 91 1.78 14.50 -1.86
C CYS A 91 1.42 13.50 -2.96
N VAL A 92 0.44 12.63 -2.74
CA VAL A 92 0.08 11.61 -3.73
C VAL A 92 -0.87 12.14 -4.80
N ALA A 93 -1.71 13.13 -4.48
CA ALA A 93 -2.63 13.73 -5.44
C ALA A 93 -1.90 14.35 -6.65
N HIS A 94 -0.73 14.94 -6.44
CA HIS A 94 0.12 15.50 -7.52
C HIS A 94 0.93 14.46 -8.30
N LEU A 95 0.97 13.21 -7.82
CA LEU A 95 1.74 12.13 -8.46
C LEU A 95 0.87 11.18 -9.28
N ILE A 96 -0.44 11.13 -9.00
CA ILE A 96 -1.39 10.31 -9.74
C ILE A 96 -1.89 11.13 -10.92
N ASP A 97 -1.52 10.72 -12.13
CA ASP A 97 -2.15 11.25 -13.34
C ASP A 97 -3.61 10.84 -13.40
N GLN A 98 -4.48 11.84 -13.53
CA GLN A 98 -5.94 11.66 -13.49
C GLN A 98 -6.49 11.61 -14.91
N ASP A 99 -6.59 10.40 -15.44
CA ASP A 99 -7.12 10.12 -16.78
C ASP A 99 -8.63 10.40 -16.90
N ASN A 100 -9.31 10.57 -15.77
CA ASN A 100 -10.76 10.72 -15.64
C ASN A 100 -11.24 12.15 -15.37
N GLY A 101 -10.35 13.15 -15.49
CA GLY A 101 -10.69 14.57 -15.32
C GLY A 101 -10.95 15.02 -13.87
N VAL A 102 -10.69 14.15 -12.88
CA VAL A 102 -10.67 14.57 -11.48
C VAL A 102 -9.43 15.45 -11.25
N THR A 103 -9.55 16.48 -10.42
CA THR A 103 -8.43 17.40 -10.12
C THR A 103 -7.57 16.87 -8.97
N ALA A 104 -6.32 17.35 -8.86
CA ALA A 104 -5.46 17.01 -7.73
C ALA A 104 -6.11 17.38 -6.39
N GLU A 105 -6.76 18.54 -6.34
CA GLU A 105 -7.46 19.04 -5.16
C GLU A 105 -8.66 18.16 -4.76
N GLU A 106 -9.43 17.68 -5.74
CA GLU A 106 -10.54 16.75 -5.48
C GLU A 106 -10.04 15.39 -4.99
N LEU A 107 -8.98 14.87 -5.60
CA LEU A 107 -8.37 13.61 -5.18
C LEU A 107 -7.80 13.73 -3.76
N GLU A 108 -7.11 14.83 -3.45
CA GLU A 108 -6.62 15.14 -2.11
C GLU A 108 -7.76 15.13 -1.08
N LYS A 109 -8.89 15.79 -1.38
CA LYS A 109 -10.07 15.81 -0.51
C LYS A 109 -10.67 14.43 -0.31
N LYS A 110 -10.76 13.63 -1.37
CA LYS A 110 -11.27 12.25 -1.30
C LYS A 110 -10.40 11.38 -0.40
N ILE A 111 -9.08 11.40 -0.61
CA ILE A 111 -8.13 10.63 0.20
C ILE A 111 -8.16 11.10 1.65
N SER A 112 -8.22 12.41 1.90
CA SER A 112 -8.32 12.97 3.26
C SER A 112 -9.59 12.53 4.00
N LYS A 113 -10.67 12.23 3.28
CA LYS A 113 -11.91 11.65 3.83
C LYS A 113 -11.81 10.14 4.05
N GLY A 114 -10.68 9.52 3.71
CA GLY A 114 -10.43 8.09 3.84
C GLY A 114 -10.89 7.27 2.64
N GLU A 115 -11.20 7.88 1.50
CA GLU A 115 -11.50 7.12 0.28
C GLU A 115 -10.26 6.35 -0.17
N PRO A 116 -10.44 5.10 -0.65
CA PRO A 116 -9.32 4.28 -1.09
C PRO A 116 -8.69 4.84 -2.38
N PHE A 117 -7.37 4.69 -2.49
CA PHE A 117 -6.64 5.07 -3.71
C PHE A 117 -5.55 4.04 -4.02
N THR A 118 -5.18 3.96 -5.30
CA THR A 118 -4.02 3.18 -5.76
C THR A 118 -2.86 4.14 -6.01
N CYS A 119 -1.73 3.88 -5.36
CA CYS A 119 -0.58 4.77 -5.44
C CYS A 119 0.16 4.67 -6.80
N PRO A 120 0.94 5.71 -7.19
CA PRO A 120 1.50 5.85 -8.53
C PRO A 120 2.50 4.76 -8.94
N ILE A 121 3.10 4.02 -8.01
CA ILE A 121 4.07 2.96 -8.35
C ILE A 121 3.44 1.80 -9.13
N HIS A 122 2.12 1.66 -9.12
CA HIS A 122 1.41 0.57 -9.80
C HIS A 122 1.13 0.88 -11.28
N LYS A 123 1.52 2.05 -11.79
CA LYS A 123 1.35 2.45 -13.18
C LYS A 123 2.62 3.09 -13.71
N CYS A 124 3.01 2.74 -14.93
CA CYS A 124 4.13 3.39 -15.60
C CYS A 124 3.80 4.88 -15.80
N CYS A 125 4.70 5.76 -15.38
CA CYS A 125 4.50 7.20 -15.52
C CYS A 125 4.58 7.69 -16.98
N VAL A 126 5.03 6.87 -17.93
CA VAL A 126 5.06 7.20 -19.36
C VAL A 126 3.78 6.74 -20.04
N CYS A 127 3.53 5.42 -20.08
CA CYS A 127 2.38 4.86 -20.83
C CYS A 127 1.10 4.70 -19.99
N LYS A 128 1.15 4.99 -18.68
CA LYS A 128 0.04 4.88 -17.71
C LYS A 128 -0.52 3.46 -17.48
N GLN A 129 0.09 2.44 -18.08
CA GLN A 129 -0.31 1.05 -17.92
C GLN A 129 0.34 0.39 -16.69
N GLY A 130 -0.34 -0.63 -16.15
CA GLY A 130 0.20 -1.48 -15.09
C GLY A 130 1.28 -2.44 -15.61
N GLU A 131 1.86 -3.20 -14.69
CA GLU A 131 2.81 -4.26 -15.03
C GLU A 131 2.11 -5.45 -15.71
N ASN A 132 2.71 -5.98 -16.77
CA ASN A 132 2.30 -7.24 -17.36
C ASN A 132 3.35 -8.31 -17.03
N LYS A 133 3.02 -9.20 -16.09
CA LYS A 133 3.94 -10.25 -15.64
C LYS A 133 4.40 -11.20 -16.75
N LYS A 134 3.64 -11.33 -17.85
CA LYS A 134 3.97 -12.21 -18.97
C LYS A 134 4.97 -11.59 -19.95
N ASP A 135 5.16 -10.28 -19.91
CA ASP A 135 6.02 -9.55 -20.85
C ASP A 135 7.15 -8.84 -20.07
N PRO A 136 8.41 -9.32 -20.17
CA PRO A 136 9.55 -8.72 -19.48
C PRO A 136 9.76 -7.23 -19.77
N GLU A 137 9.40 -6.74 -20.96
CA GLU A 137 9.54 -5.33 -21.33
C GLU A 137 8.51 -4.44 -20.62
N MET A 138 7.40 -5.05 -20.20
CA MET A 138 6.32 -4.45 -19.41
C MET A 138 6.46 -4.74 -17.91
N HIS A 139 7.61 -5.28 -17.46
CA HIS A 139 7.96 -5.31 -16.05
C HIS A 139 8.40 -3.93 -15.59
N PHE A 140 8.10 -3.58 -14.35
CA PHE A 140 8.60 -2.34 -13.76
C PHE A 140 10.11 -2.43 -13.54
N ALA A 141 10.83 -1.39 -13.94
CA ALA A 141 12.21 -1.19 -13.56
C ALA A 141 12.26 -0.96 -12.03
N ALA A 142 13.06 -1.75 -11.33
CA ALA A 142 13.14 -1.71 -9.88
C ALA A 142 13.64 -0.33 -9.42
N SER A 143 12.74 0.46 -8.86
CA SER A 143 13.03 1.77 -8.26
C SER A 143 12.28 1.85 -6.93
N SER A 144 12.95 1.47 -5.85
CA SER A 144 12.41 1.60 -4.49
C SER A 144 12.58 3.02 -3.91
N ARG A 145 13.29 3.89 -4.61
CA ARG A 145 13.67 5.23 -4.14
C ARG A 145 12.74 6.34 -4.58
N PHE A 146 11.93 6.10 -5.62
CA PHE A 146 11.06 7.12 -6.19
C PHE A 146 9.60 6.66 -6.21
N PRO A 147 8.65 7.56 -5.97
CA PRO A 147 7.22 7.27 -6.04
C PRO A 147 6.70 7.16 -7.49
N LYS A 148 7.58 7.05 -8.48
CA LYS A 148 7.23 6.83 -9.90
C LYS A 148 7.80 5.48 -10.34
N SER A 149 7.05 4.77 -11.17
CA SER A 149 7.52 3.54 -11.81
C SER A 149 7.57 3.71 -13.33
N TYR A 150 8.45 2.93 -13.95
CA TYR A 150 8.69 2.90 -15.39
C TYR A 150 8.70 1.43 -15.80
N HIS A 151 8.09 1.08 -16.93
CA HIS A 151 8.42 -0.19 -17.58
C HIS A 151 9.87 -0.15 -18.06
N ARG A 152 10.51 -1.31 -18.20
CA ARG A 152 11.88 -1.41 -18.76
C ARG A 152 11.98 -0.70 -20.11
N LYS A 153 11.03 -0.97 -21.01
CA LYS A 153 10.94 -0.32 -22.33
C LYS A 153 10.62 1.18 -22.29
N CYS A 154 10.06 1.66 -21.18
CA CYS A 154 9.65 3.06 -21.02
C CYS A 154 10.66 3.89 -20.23
N LEU A 155 11.85 3.33 -19.95
CA LEU A 155 12.92 4.12 -19.34
C LEU A 155 13.35 5.23 -20.30
N PRO A 156 13.63 6.44 -19.79
CA PRO A 156 13.96 7.61 -20.60
C PRO A 156 15.29 7.52 -21.38
N TRP A 157 15.98 6.36 -21.32
CA TRP A 157 17.21 6.08 -22.05
C TRP A 157 16.97 5.27 -23.34
N HIS A 158 15.73 4.84 -23.60
CA HIS A 158 15.33 4.08 -24.80
C HIS A 158 14.54 4.92 -25.84
N SER A 159 14.43 6.24 -25.65
CA SER A 159 13.73 7.18 -26.54
C SER A 159 14.69 8.08 -27.32
#